data_AF-A0A935VJV4-F1
#
_entry.id   AF-A0A935VJV4-F1
#
_cell.length_a   1.000
_cell.length_b   1.000
_cell.length_c   1.000
_cell.angle_alpha   90.00
_cell.angle_beta   90.00
_cell.angle_gamma   90.00
#
_symmetry.space_group_name_H-M   'P 1'
#
loop_
_entity.id
_entity.type
_entity.pdbx_description
1 polymer ?
#
loop_
_entity_poly.entity_id
_entity_poly.type
_entity_poly.pdbx_seq_one_letter_code
_entity_poly.pdbx_strand_id
1 'polypeptide(L)'
;MISLHNCYLEYKKFLVEIWHDKTIFTVTKQLEFYLESGVFANKKDALILIQKVKELSKMLLENAEDSRKLKSDTGETYQLYSSEVVLGNKLYLLKVADTSHAYVSFNTMNSLNTSNSEFCEETEHWVKNIIKKSTLISGVAEKQRYQFFNKLNTAIDNCEARLNSF
;
A
#
# COMPACT_ATOMS: atom_id res chain seq x y z
N MET A 1 -25.48 -4.48 -8.51
CA MET A 1 -24.10 -3.99 -8.72
C MET A 1 -23.82 -3.00 -7.62
N ILE A 2 -22.99 -3.35 -6.63
CA ILE A 2 -22.59 -2.39 -5.58
C ILE A 2 -21.85 -1.26 -6.28
N SER A 3 -22.27 -0.02 -6.04
CA SER A 3 -21.64 1.14 -6.67
C SER A 3 -20.22 1.30 -6.13
N LEU A 4 -19.28 1.72 -6.98
CA LEU A 4 -17.90 2.05 -6.59
C LEU A 4 -17.87 3.02 -5.39
N HIS A 5 -18.90 3.85 -5.28
CA HIS A 5 -19.15 4.76 -4.17
C HIS A 5 -19.30 4.05 -2.82
N ASN A 6 -20.07 2.96 -2.74
CA ASN A 6 -20.26 2.23 -1.47
C ASN A 6 -18.97 1.55 -1.02
N CYS A 7 -18.20 0.97 -1.95
CA CYS A 7 -16.87 0.42 -1.64
C CYS A 7 -15.92 1.49 -1.10
N TYR A 8 -15.97 2.70 -1.67
CA TYR A 8 -15.16 3.83 -1.20
C TYR A 8 -15.57 4.32 0.19
N LEU A 9 -16.86 4.30 0.53
CA LEU A 9 -17.33 4.64 1.87
C LEU A 9 -16.87 3.62 2.92
N GLU A 10 -16.93 2.31 2.62
CA GLU A 10 -16.42 1.29 3.54
C GLU A 10 -14.89 1.40 3.72
N TYR A 11 -14.16 1.64 2.63
CA TYR A 11 -12.71 1.90 2.69
C TYR A 11 -12.32 3.07 3.62
N LYS A 12 -13.21 4.06 3.79
CA LYS A 12 -12.97 5.20 4.69
C LYS A 12 -13.18 4.90 6.17
N LYS A 13 -13.98 3.90 6.52
CA LYS A 13 -14.36 3.67 7.92
C LYS A 13 -13.23 3.08 8.75
N PHE A 14 -12.61 2.03 8.23
CA PHE A 14 -11.51 1.34 8.89
C PHE A 14 -10.69 0.59 7.86
N LEU A 15 -9.37 0.72 7.93
CA LEU A 15 -8.48 0.14 6.95
C LEU A 15 -7.33 -0.62 7.62
N VAL A 16 -7.18 -1.88 7.22
CA VAL A 16 -6.02 -2.70 7.55
C VAL A 16 -5.14 -2.82 6.32
N GLU A 17 -3.89 -2.40 6.44
CA GLU A 17 -2.87 -2.58 5.41
C GLU A 17 -1.75 -3.50 5.92
N ILE A 18 -1.26 -4.38 5.05
CA ILE A 18 -0.13 -5.27 5.33
C ILE A 18 0.92 -5.01 4.26
N TRP A 19 2.10 -4.59 4.69
CA TRP A 19 3.17 -4.16 3.81
C TRP A 19 4.44 -4.95 4.07
N HIS A 20 5.19 -5.19 3.00
CA HIS A 20 6.57 -5.62 3.08
C HIS A 20 7.48 -4.42 2.77
N ASP A 21 8.71 -4.37 3.27
CA ASP A 21 9.62 -3.24 3.00
C ASP A 21 9.94 -3.06 1.50
N LYS A 22 9.94 -4.17 0.75
CA LYS A 22 10.00 -4.20 -0.73
C LYS A 22 8.75 -3.73 -1.47
N THR A 23 7.62 -3.42 -0.81
CA THR A 23 6.41 -2.95 -1.51
C THR A 23 6.71 -1.72 -2.40
N ILE A 24 7.60 -0.83 -1.94
CA ILE A 24 7.98 0.38 -2.67
C ILE A 24 8.83 0.10 -3.92
N PHE A 25 9.45 -1.08 -4.03
CA PHE A 25 10.38 -1.37 -5.12
C PHE A 25 9.70 -1.41 -6.47
N THR A 26 8.42 -1.75 -6.52
CA THR A 26 7.67 -1.78 -7.78
C THR A 26 7.61 -0.39 -8.40
N VAL A 27 7.27 0.64 -7.62
CA VAL A 27 7.13 2.00 -8.16
C VAL A 27 8.49 2.60 -8.51
N THR A 28 9.53 2.39 -7.69
CA THR A 28 10.87 2.92 -7.98
C THR A 28 11.45 2.29 -9.24
N LYS A 29 11.30 0.97 -9.42
CA LYS A 29 11.74 0.29 -10.63
C LYS A 29 10.99 0.70 -11.88
N GLN A 30 9.68 0.95 -11.77
CA GLN A 30 8.89 1.47 -12.88
C GLN A 30 9.36 2.86 -13.32
N LEU A 31 9.64 3.76 -12.37
CA LEU A 31 10.14 5.10 -12.68
C LEU A 31 11.51 5.05 -13.38
N GLU A 32 12.43 4.24 -12.87
CA GLU A 32 13.74 4.01 -13.50
C GLU A 32 13.59 3.46 -14.92
N PHE A 33 12.85 2.36 -15.07
CA PHE A 33 12.66 1.71 -16.36
C PHE A 33 12.02 2.63 -17.40
N TYR A 34 10.96 3.36 -17.03
CA TYR A 34 10.28 4.26 -17.97
C TYR A 34 11.11 5.48 -18.35
N LEU A 35 12.04 5.91 -17.49
CA LEU A 35 12.99 6.97 -17.86
C LEU A 35 14.07 6.45 -18.80
N GLU A 36 14.68 5.31 -18.47
CA GLU A 36 15.72 4.68 -19.29
C GLU A 36 15.21 4.26 -20.68
N SER A 37 13.96 3.79 -20.77
CA SER A 37 13.33 3.38 -22.03
C SER A 37 12.76 4.53 -22.86
N GLY A 38 12.88 5.78 -22.39
CA GLY A 38 12.41 6.96 -23.12
C GLY A 38 10.88 7.12 -23.15
N VAL A 39 10.15 6.46 -22.25
CA VAL A 39 8.69 6.62 -22.12
C VAL A 39 8.33 7.98 -21.53
N PHE A 40 9.16 8.50 -20.61
CA PHE A 40 9.00 9.87 -20.15
C PHE A 40 9.38 10.87 -21.23
N ALA A 41 8.49 11.81 -21.52
CA ALA A 41 8.78 12.94 -22.41
C ALA A 41 9.91 13.83 -21.86
N ASN A 42 10.02 13.93 -20.53
CA ASN A 42 11.11 14.63 -19.87
C ASN A 42 11.47 13.97 -18.52
N LYS A 43 12.74 14.05 -18.14
CA LYS A 43 13.24 13.55 -16.83
C LYS A 43 12.57 14.24 -15.63
N LYS A 44 12.15 15.49 -15.80
CA LYS A 44 11.51 16.27 -14.73
C LYS A 44 10.20 15.63 -14.26
N ASP A 45 9.45 14.99 -15.14
CA ASP A 45 8.21 14.29 -14.78
C ASP A 45 8.49 13.08 -13.89
N ALA A 46 9.54 12.31 -14.19
CA ALA A 46 9.99 11.21 -13.34
C ALA A 46 10.41 11.70 -11.94
N LEU A 47 11.12 12.85 -11.88
CA LEU A 47 11.51 13.49 -10.62
C LEU A 47 10.30 14.02 -9.82
N ILE A 48 9.28 14.56 -10.49
CA ILE A 48 8.03 14.96 -9.83
C ILE A 48 7.33 13.73 -9.23
N LEU A 49 7.29 12.62 -9.97
CA LEU A 49 6.63 11.40 -9.49
C LEU A 49 7.33 10.80 -8.28
N ILE A 50 8.68 10.70 -8.26
CA ILE A 50 9.39 10.20 -7.07
C ILE A 50 9.19 11.12 -5.87
N GLN A 51 9.10 12.44 -6.08
CA GLN A 51 8.77 13.39 -5.02
C GLN A 51 7.34 13.15 -4.48
N LYS A 52 6.37 12.83 -5.34
CA LYS A 52 5.01 12.43 -4.89
C LYS A 52 5.03 11.12 -4.11
N VAL A 53 5.86 10.16 -4.49
CA VAL A 53 6.04 8.93 -3.70
C VAL A 53 6.61 9.24 -2.31
N LYS A 54 7.55 10.19 -2.19
CA LYS A 54 8.10 10.66 -0.92
C LYS A 54 7.04 11.34 -0.04
N GLU A 55 6.19 12.19 -0.63
CA GLU A 55 5.04 12.80 0.05
C GLU A 55 4.06 11.74 0.58
N LEU A 56 3.76 10.70 -0.22
CA LEU A 56 2.90 9.59 0.19
C LEU A 56 3.51 8.78 1.34
N SER A 57 4.82 8.50 1.30
CA SER A 57 5.54 7.84 2.40
C SER A 57 5.41 8.61 3.70
N LYS A 58 5.58 9.95 3.65
CA LYS A 58 5.40 10.83 4.82
C LYS A 58 3.97 10.78 5.35
N MET A 59 2.97 10.89 4.47
CA MET A 59 1.57 10.80 4.86
C MET A 59 1.23 9.44 5.52
N LEU A 60 1.78 8.34 5.01
CA LEU A 60 1.59 7.02 5.59
C LEU A 60 2.24 6.88 6.97
N LEU A 61 3.39 7.51 7.19
CA LEU A 61 4.01 7.56 8.51
C LEU A 61 3.14 8.32 9.50
N GLU A 62 2.66 9.52 9.14
CA GLU A 62 1.76 10.33 9.98
C GLU A 62 0.49 9.53 10.32
N ASN A 63 -0.13 8.88 9.33
CA ASN A 63 -1.29 8.04 9.53
C ASN A 63 -1.01 6.85 10.47
N ALA A 64 0.16 6.23 10.35
CA ALA A 64 0.56 5.12 11.21
C ALA A 64 0.85 5.57 12.65
N GLU A 65 1.49 6.73 12.84
CA GLU A 65 1.72 7.30 14.16
C GLU A 65 0.41 7.59 14.90
N ASP A 66 -0.55 8.13 14.16
CA ASP A 66 -1.85 8.53 14.69
C ASP A 66 -2.88 7.40 14.78
N SER A 67 -2.60 6.23 14.18
CA SER A 67 -3.58 5.16 13.92
C SER A 67 -4.84 5.65 13.18
N ARG A 68 -4.71 6.70 12.35
CA ARG A 68 -5.81 7.33 11.62
C ARG A 68 -5.56 7.36 10.13
N LYS A 69 -6.56 6.99 9.33
CA LYS A 69 -6.45 7.05 7.86
C LYS A 69 -6.58 8.48 7.35
N LEU A 70 -7.46 9.26 7.97
CA LEU A 70 -7.65 10.68 7.71
C LEU A 70 -7.37 11.49 8.98
N LYS A 71 -6.77 12.68 8.83
CA LYS A 71 -6.53 13.59 9.95
C LYS A 71 -7.81 14.03 10.67
N SER A 72 -8.95 13.99 9.98
CA SER A 72 -10.27 14.31 10.52
C SER A 72 -10.92 13.20 11.34
N ASP A 73 -10.35 12.00 11.36
CA ASP A 73 -10.94 10.87 12.08
C ASP A 73 -10.82 11.10 13.60
N THR A 74 -11.88 10.76 14.35
CA THR A 74 -11.94 10.99 15.81
C THR A 74 -11.52 9.77 16.64
N GLY A 75 -11.15 8.67 15.99
CA GLY A 75 -10.72 7.42 16.63
C GLY A 75 -9.76 6.63 15.73
N GLU A 76 -9.38 5.42 16.16
CA GLU A 76 -8.48 4.56 15.40
C GLU A 76 -9.20 3.98 14.17
N THR A 77 -8.79 4.42 12.98
CA THR A 77 -9.36 4.00 11.68
C THR A 77 -8.33 3.32 10.79
N TYR A 78 -7.09 3.15 11.26
CA TYR A 78 -5.99 2.63 10.45
C TYR A 78 -5.08 1.69 11.24
N GLN A 79 -4.85 0.52 10.66
CA GLN A 79 -3.85 -0.43 11.13
C GLN A 79 -2.86 -0.74 10.01
N LEU A 80 -1.57 -0.53 10.29
CA LEU A 80 -0.49 -0.88 9.40
C LEU A 80 0.36 -1.99 10.00
N TYR A 81 0.45 -3.10 9.27
CA TYR A 81 1.28 -4.24 9.62
C TYR A 81 2.52 -4.30 8.72
N SER A 82 3.69 -4.47 9.33
CA SER A 82 4.92 -4.83 8.62
C SER A 82 5.06 -6.35 8.60
N SER A 83 5.09 -6.93 7.40
CA SER A 83 5.31 -8.35 7.16
C SER A 83 6.74 -8.62 6.72
N GLU A 84 7.35 -9.68 7.24
CA GLU A 84 8.65 -10.19 6.77
C GLU A 84 8.52 -11.06 5.52
N VAL A 85 7.30 -11.44 5.15
CA VAL A 85 7.02 -12.24 3.95
C VAL A 85 6.62 -11.30 2.82
N VAL A 86 7.29 -11.46 1.67
CA VAL A 86 6.92 -10.73 0.45
C VAL A 86 5.52 -11.20 0.02
N LEU A 87 4.59 -10.26 -0.05
CA LEU A 87 3.23 -10.50 -0.52
C LEU A 87 3.25 -10.51 -2.06
N GLY A 88 2.88 -11.63 -2.68
CA GLY A 88 3.05 -11.85 -4.13
C GLY A 88 2.25 -10.87 -5.01
N ASN A 89 0.94 -10.75 -4.75
CA ASN A 89 0.04 -9.86 -5.49
C ASN A 89 -0.60 -8.82 -4.57
N LYS A 90 -0.92 -7.65 -5.13
CA LYS A 90 -1.77 -6.67 -4.45
C LYS A 90 -3.18 -7.23 -4.38
N LEU A 91 -3.69 -7.35 -3.17
CA LEU A 91 -5.00 -7.90 -2.85
C LEU A 91 -5.76 -6.89 -1.99
N TYR A 92 -7.03 -6.69 -2.32
CA TYR A 92 -7.98 -5.97 -1.48
C TYR A 92 -9.14 -6.90 -1.15
N LEU A 93 -9.45 -7.04 0.13
CA LEU A 93 -10.64 -7.73 0.60
C LEU A 93 -11.58 -6.69 1.20
N LEU A 94 -12.73 -6.49 0.56
CA LEU A 94 -13.74 -5.53 0.98
C LEU A 94 -14.94 -6.29 1.54
N LYS A 95 -15.43 -5.83 2.70
CA LYS A 95 -16.67 -6.32 3.30
C LYS A 95 -17.72 -5.22 3.20
N VAL A 96 -18.81 -5.50 2.51
CA VAL A 96 -19.92 -4.56 2.32
C VAL A 96 -21.22 -5.28 2.67
N ALA A 97 -21.89 -4.84 3.74
CA ALA A 97 -23.03 -5.53 4.32
C ALA A 97 -22.73 -7.03 4.52
N ASP A 98 -23.53 -7.92 3.93
CA ASP A 98 -23.39 -9.38 4.05
C ASP A 98 -22.55 -10.00 2.93
N THR A 99 -21.87 -9.19 2.11
CA THR A 99 -21.08 -9.66 0.96
C THR A 99 -19.61 -9.28 1.08
N SER A 100 -18.74 -10.21 0.70
CA SER A 100 -17.30 -9.96 0.59
C SER A 100 -16.89 -9.92 -0.87
N HIS A 101 -15.94 -9.04 -1.18
CA HIS A 101 -15.37 -8.88 -2.50
C HIS A 101 -13.85 -8.91 -2.42
N ALA A 102 -13.24 -9.81 -3.17
CA ALA A 102 -11.80 -9.86 -3.35
C ALA A 102 -11.42 -9.21 -4.68
N TYR A 103 -10.44 -8.31 -4.65
CA TYR A 103 -9.84 -7.68 -5.82
C TYR A 103 -8.36 -8.03 -5.84
N VAL A 104 -7.92 -8.68 -6.92
CA VAL A 104 -6.53 -9.09 -7.12
C VAL A 104 -5.97 -8.35 -8.31
N SER A 105 -4.81 -7.71 -8.14
CA SER A 105 -4.08 -7.16 -9.27
C SER A 105 -3.61 -8.30 -10.18
N PHE A 106 -3.96 -8.23 -11.46
CA PHE A 106 -3.54 -9.22 -12.46
C PHE A 106 -2.32 -8.73 -13.24
N ASN A 107 -2.34 -7.45 -13.63
CA ASN A 107 -1.17 -6.76 -14.17
C ASN A 107 -1.24 -5.26 -13.81
N THR A 108 -0.32 -4.45 -14.35
CA THR A 108 -0.24 -3.01 -14.07
C THR A 108 -1.55 -2.26 -14.37
N MET A 109 -2.32 -2.69 -15.38
CA MET A 109 -3.53 -2.02 -15.85
C MET A 109 -4.82 -2.73 -15.44
N ASN A 110 -4.77 -4.05 -15.26
CA ASN A 110 -5.94 -4.89 -15.08
C ASN A 110 -6.01 -5.50 -13.68
N SER A 111 -7.23 -5.60 -13.17
CA SER A 111 -7.55 -6.32 -11.94
C SER A 111 -8.63 -7.35 -12.20
N LEU A 112 -8.61 -8.41 -11.40
CA LEU A 112 -9.67 -9.40 -11.32
C LEU A 112 -10.44 -9.16 -10.03
N ASN A 113 -11.75 -9.29 -10.08
CA ASN A 113 -12.59 -9.23 -8.89
C ASN A 113 -13.54 -10.42 -8.82
N THR A 114 -13.88 -10.82 -7.60
CA THR A 114 -14.85 -11.88 -7.34
C THR A 114 -15.61 -11.60 -6.06
N SER A 115 -16.86 -12.07 -6.02
CA SER A 115 -17.71 -12.12 -4.83
C SER A 115 -18.07 -13.56 -4.46
N ASN A 116 -17.35 -14.54 -4.99
CA ASN A 116 -17.51 -15.94 -4.61
C ASN A 116 -17.16 -16.08 -3.11
N SER A 117 -18.09 -16.62 -2.33
CA SER A 117 -17.99 -16.68 -0.87
C SER A 117 -16.81 -17.55 -0.42
N GLU A 118 -16.65 -18.74 -0.99
CA GLU A 118 -15.56 -19.67 -0.68
C GLU A 118 -14.19 -19.03 -0.89
N PHE A 119 -13.98 -18.41 -2.05
CA PHE A 119 -12.74 -17.69 -2.33
C PHE A 119 -12.50 -16.53 -1.35
N CYS A 120 -13.54 -15.76 -1.02
CA CYS A 120 -13.41 -14.64 -0.08
C CYS A 120 -13.10 -15.10 1.35
N GLU A 121 -13.69 -16.22 1.78
CA GLU A 121 -13.45 -16.82 3.10
C GLU A 121 -12.02 -17.37 3.21
N GLU A 122 -11.54 -18.08 2.19
CA GLU A 122 -10.14 -18.53 2.11
C GLU A 122 -9.17 -17.34 2.13
N THR A 123 -9.49 -16.31 1.35
CA THR A 123 -8.71 -15.06 1.29
C THR A 123 -8.66 -14.40 2.66
N GLU A 124 -9.79 -14.30 3.36
CA GLU A 124 -9.85 -13.74 4.71
C GLU A 124 -9.01 -14.56 5.70
N HIS A 125 -9.11 -15.89 5.65
CA HIS A 125 -8.33 -16.77 6.51
C HIS A 125 -6.82 -16.59 6.24
N TRP A 126 -6.42 -16.49 4.98
CA TRP A 126 -5.05 -16.19 4.58
C TRP A 126 -4.59 -14.83 5.12
N VAL A 127 -5.36 -13.76 4.93
CA VAL A 127 -5.04 -12.41 5.45
C VAL A 127 -4.86 -12.44 6.97
N LYS A 128 -5.77 -13.09 7.72
CA LYS A 128 -5.66 -13.23 9.18
C LYS A 128 -4.39 -13.96 9.60
N ASN A 129 -3.97 -14.98 8.86
CA ASN A 129 -2.73 -15.71 9.16
C ASN A 129 -1.48 -14.88 8.88
N ILE A 130 -1.50 -14.02 7.85
CA ILE A 130 -0.42 -13.07 7.60
C ILE A 130 -0.37 -12.02 8.73
N ILE A 131 -1.51 -11.47 9.15
CA ILE A 131 -1.58 -10.51 10.27
C ILE A 131 -0.96 -11.11 11.54
N LYS A 132 -1.32 -12.35 11.90
CA LYS A 132 -0.77 -13.04 13.09
C LYS A 132 0.76 -13.17 13.07
N LYS A 133 1.38 -13.19 11.90
CA LYS A 133 2.83 -13.32 11.69
C LYS A 133 3.51 -11.99 11.36
N SER A 134 2.76 -10.89 11.35
CA SER A 134 3.25 -9.55 11.01
C SER A 134 3.27 -8.69 12.27
N THR A 135 4.08 -7.62 12.25
CA THR A 135 4.17 -6.68 13.37
C THR A 135 3.24 -5.50 13.13
N LEU A 136 2.31 -5.23 14.04
CA LEU A 136 1.54 -3.99 14.03
C LEU A 136 2.49 -2.82 14.32
N ILE A 137 2.60 -1.87 13.39
CA ILE A 137 3.50 -0.71 13.49
C ILE A 137 2.76 0.62 13.57
N SER A 138 1.44 0.64 13.47
CA SER A 138 0.61 1.82 13.72
C SER A 138 0.17 1.90 15.17
N GLY A 139 0.17 3.10 15.77
CA GLY A 139 -0.21 3.37 17.17
C GLY A 139 0.72 2.78 18.24
N VAL A 140 1.49 1.76 17.88
CA VAL A 140 2.43 1.02 18.73
C VAL A 140 3.76 0.81 18.03
N ALA A 141 4.73 0.20 18.71
CA ALA A 141 6.00 -0.27 18.12
C ALA A 141 6.79 0.82 17.38
N GLU A 142 6.99 1.98 18.01
CA GLU A 142 7.66 3.16 17.45
C GLU A 142 9.02 2.85 16.81
N LYS A 143 9.84 2.03 17.48
CA LYS A 143 11.15 1.61 16.94
C LYS A 143 11.00 0.84 15.63
N GLN A 144 10.10 -0.13 15.56
CA GLN A 144 9.85 -0.95 14.37
C GLN A 144 9.24 -0.10 13.24
N ARG A 145 8.32 0.81 13.57
CA ARG A 145 7.77 1.77 12.62
C ARG A 145 8.87 2.64 12.02
N TYR A 146 9.73 3.23 12.85
CA TYR A 146 10.87 4.02 12.39
C TYR A 146 11.78 3.22 11.45
N GLN A 147 12.14 2.00 11.84
CA GLN A 147 12.97 1.12 11.01
C GLN A 147 12.32 0.79 9.66
N PHE A 148 11.01 0.52 9.65
CA PHE A 148 10.25 0.23 8.43
C PHE A 148 10.25 1.43 7.47
N PHE A 149 9.86 2.61 7.96
CA PHE A 149 9.82 3.82 7.12
C PHE A 149 11.20 4.31 6.71
N ASN A 150 12.23 4.09 7.52
CA ASN A 150 13.61 4.40 7.14
C ASN A 150 14.06 3.58 5.92
N LYS A 151 13.71 2.29 5.88
CA LYS A 151 13.98 1.43 4.70
C LYS A 151 13.23 1.92 3.46
N LEU A 152 11.95 2.28 3.61
CA LEU A 152 11.15 2.81 2.50
C LEU A 152 11.76 4.11 1.95
N ASN A 153 12.08 5.05 2.84
CA ASN A 153 12.65 6.35 2.44
C ASN A 153 14.03 6.19 1.82
N THR A 154 14.87 5.29 2.33
CA THR A 154 16.16 4.96 1.72
C THR A 154 15.99 4.45 0.28
N ALA A 155 14.98 3.61 0.02
CA ALA A 155 14.70 3.13 -1.34
C ALA A 155 14.23 4.25 -2.28
N ILE A 156 13.44 5.20 -1.77
CA ILE A 156 12.96 6.38 -2.49
C ILE A 156 14.13 7.32 -2.82
N ASP A 157 14.96 7.66 -1.85
CA ASP A 157 16.12 8.56 -2.03
C ASP A 157 17.13 7.94 -3.00
N ASN A 158 17.36 6.62 -2.91
CA ASN A 158 18.21 5.92 -3.87
C ASN A 158 17.64 5.94 -5.30
N CYS A 159 16.31 5.85 -5.45
CA CYS A 159 15.67 5.98 -6.75
C CYS A 159 15.84 7.40 -7.29
N GLU A 160 15.60 8.42 -6.48
CA GLU A 160 15.78 9.83 -6.85
C GLU A 160 17.22 10.12 -7.29
N ALA A 161 18.22 9.60 -6.56
CA ALA A 161 19.63 9.72 -6.93
C ALA A 161 19.93 9.08 -8.30
N ARG A 162 19.37 7.89 -8.58
CA ARG A 162 19.50 7.23 -9.88
C ARG A 162 18.82 8.02 -10.99
N LEU A 163 17.59 8.50 -10.77
CA LEU A 163 16.86 9.34 -11.72
C LEU A 163 17.66 10.60 -12.07
N ASN A 164 18.36 11.19 -11.10
CA ASN A 164 19.24 12.33 -11.32
C ASN A 164 20.52 12.01 -12.10
N SER A 165 20.96 10.76 -12.14
CA SER A 165 22.19 10.32 -12.82
C SER A 165 22.02 10.03 -14.32
N PHE A 166 20.79 9.80 -14.79
CA PHE A 166 20.47 9.73 -16.23
C PHE A 166 20.44 11.12 -16.86
#